data_AF-A0AAE0FCT4-F1
#
_entry.id   AF-A0AAE0FCT4-F1
#
_cell.length_a   1.000
_cell.length_b   1.000
_cell.length_c   1.000
_cell.angle_alpha   90.00
_cell.angle_beta   90.00
_cell.angle_gamma   90.00
#
_symmetry.space_group_name_H-M   'P 1'
#
loop_
_entity.id
_entity.type
_entity.pdbx_description
1 polymer ?
#
loop_
_entity_poly.entity_id
_entity_poly.type
_entity_poly.pdbx_seq_one_letter_code
_entity_poly.pdbx_strand_id
1 'polypeptide(L)'
;MAAAVHVISRKREAARQSKRTQQKQIEEVFQEFDVNKNGLLERTELSGFLRFLNNDKPVSDDEVALVLHIADSYDGVLDGGVSRKEFLVAADAWSSYNSNKDYVMKLMSKFDKSKNGTLSQEELKELLQDLNDGDPPSASELEQVFRFADKKDGTIDGVIKPTELVFAISFWYSMLEEEKSLFDKVSNNYRCGPSGCLIV
;
A
#
# COMPACT_ATOMS: atom_id res chain seq x y z
N MET A 1 -36.32 30.31 -1.80
CA MET A 1 -36.08 28.95 -1.26
C MET A 1 -36.32 27.82 -2.28
N ALA A 2 -37.40 27.83 -3.08
CA ALA A 2 -37.72 26.74 -4.03
C ALA A 2 -36.68 26.48 -5.14
N ALA A 3 -36.06 27.53 -5.70
CA ALA A 3 -35.05 27.38 -6.77
C ALA A 3 -33.78 26.64 -6.29
N ALA A 4 -33.31 26.91 -5.07
CA ALA A 4 -32.14 26.25 -4.49
C ALA A 4 -32.41 24.76 -4.21
N VAL A 5 -33.59 24.42 -3.70
CA VAL A 5 -34.02 23.02 -3.49
C VAL A 5 -34.05 22.24 -4.81
N HIS A 6 -34.55 22.85 -5.88
CA HIS A 6 -34.63 22.21 -7.20
C HIS A 6 -33.25 22.03 -7.87
N VAL A 7 -32.32 22.97 -7.67
CA VAL A 7 -30.91 22.81 -8.11
C VAL A 7 -30.20 21.70 -7.33
N ILE A 8 -30.40 21.63 -6.01
CA ILE A 8 -29.84 20.56 -5.17
C ILE A 8 -30.40 19.19 -5.55
N SER A 9 -31.70 19.06 -5.86
CA SER A 9 -32.30 17.79 -6.32
C SER A 9 -31.67 17.30 -7.62
N ARG A 10 -31.56 18.19 -8.62
CA ARG A 10 -30.95 17.86 -9.92
C ARG A 10 -29.49 17.45 -9.79
N LYS A 11 -28.70 18.15 -8.95
CA LYS A 11 -27.31 17.74 -8.66
C LYS A 11 -27.23 16.35 -8.03
N ARG A 12 -28.15 16.02 -7.10
CA ARG A 12 -28.23 14.69 -6.47
C ARG A 12 -28.64 13.59 -7.46
N GLU A 13 -29.58 13.87 -8.35
CA GLU A 13 -30.00 12.94 -9.40
C GLU A 13 -28.88 12.66 -10.40
N ALA A 14 -28.19 13.71 -10.87
CA ALA A 14 -27.03 13.56 -11.75
C ALA A 14 -25.90 12.75 -11.10
N ALA A 15 -25.60 13.02 -9.82
CA ALA A 15 -24.61 12.25 -9.06
C ALA A 15 -25.02 10.77 -8.90
N ARG A 16 -26.30 10.49 -8.62
CA ARG A 16 -26.83 9.12 -8.55
C ARG A 16 -26.74 8.39 -9.88
N GLN A 17 -27.07 9.07 -10.98
CA GLN A 17 -26.99 8.49 -12.31
C GLN A 17 -25.54 8.20 -12.70
N SER A 18 -24.63 9.14 -12.48
CA SER A 18 -23.19 8.93 -12.70
C SER A 18 -22.65 7.76 -11.87
N LYS A 19 -23.00 7.68 -10.58
CA LYS A 19 -22.62 6.54 -9.72
C LYS A 19 -23.17 5.20 -10.24
N ARG A 20 -24.42 5.17 -10.72
CA ARG A 20 -25.01 3.95 -11.31
C ARG A 20 -24.30 3.54 -12.59
N THR A 21 -23.97 4.48 -13.46
CA THR A 21 -23.25 4.20 -14.70
C THR A 21 -21.85 3.67 -14.40
N GLN A 22 -21.12 4.30 -13.48
CA GLN A 22 -19.80 3.85 -13.04
C GLN A 22 -19.87 2.44 -12.44
N GLN A 23 -20.85 2.17 -11.58
CA GLN A 23 -21.04 0.84 -10.99
C GLN A 23 -21.32 -0.23 -12.07
N LYS A 24 -22.09 0.11 -13.10
CA LYS A 24 -22.38 -0.81 -14.21
C LYS A 24 -21.12 -1.13 -15.02
N GLN A 25 -20.30 -0.12 -15.31
CA GLN A 25 -19.02 -0.31 -16.00
C GLN A 25 -18.06 -1.17 -15.18
N ILE A 26 -17.95 -0.92 -13.88
CA ILE A 26 -17.14 -1.73 -12.97
C ILE A 26 -17.61 -3.19 -12.99
N GLU A 27 -18.93 -3.40 -12.90
CA GLU A 27 -19.50 -4.76 -12.92
C GLU A 27 -19.25 -5.47 -14.26
N GLU A 28 -19.38 -4.77 -15.39
CA GLU A 28 -19.11 -5.32 -16.72
C GLU A 28 -17.66 -5.79 -16.85
N VAL A 29 -16.70 -4.96 -16.42
CA VAL A 29 -15.28 -5.32 -16.46
C VAL A 29 -14.98 -6.45 -15.47
N PHE A 30 -15.52 -6.40 -14.24
CA PHE A 30 -15.31 -7.47 -13.26
C PHE A 30 -15.77 -8.82 -13.81
N GLN A 31 -16.96 -8.88 -14.40
CA GLN A 31 -17.52 -10.11 -14.99
C GLN A 31 -16.74 -10.62 -16.20
N GLU A 32 -15.99 -9.76 -16.90
CA GLU A 32 -15.13 -10.17 -18.00
C GLU A 32 -13.94 -11.01 -17.50
N PHE A 33 -13.43 -10.69 -16.30
CA PHE A 33 -12.27 -11.37 -15.70
C PHE A 33 -12.63 -12.49 -14.72
N ASP A 34 -13.80 -12.43 -14.06
CA ASP A 34 -14.34 -13.48 -13.18
C ASP A 34 -14.88 -14.65 -14.04
N VAL A 35 -13.95 -15.43 -14.61
CA VAL A 35 -14.23 -16.50 -15.59
C VAL A 35 -15.02 -17.64 -14.92
N ASN A 36 -14.63 -18.00 -13.70
CA ASN A 36 -15.27 -19.09 -12.97
C ASN A 36 -16.60 -18.66 -12.29
N LYS A 37 -16.88 -17.35 -12.22
CA LYS A 37 -18.09 -16.74 -11.64
C LYS A 37 -18.26 -17.01 -10.15
N ASN A 38 -17.16 -17.16 -9.42
CA ASN A 38 -17.17 -17.33 -7.96
C ASN A 38 -17.39 -15.98 -7.25
N GLY A 39 -17.31 -14.84 -7.97
CA GLY A 39 -17.47 -13.50 -7.42
C GLY A 39 -16.19 -12.89 -6.85
N LEU A 40 -15.04 -13.51 -7.06
CA LEU A 40 -13.70 -13.12 -6.61
C LEU A 40 -12.72 -13.26 -7.77
N LEU A 41 -11.93 -12.22 -8.05
CA LEU A 41 -10.79 -12.40 -8.96
C LEU A 41 -9.66 -13.08 -8.19
N GLU A 42 -9.53 -14.39 -8.36
CA GLU A 42 -8.42 -15.17 -7.82
C GLU A 42 -7.13 -14.85 -8.59
N ARG A 43 -5.97 -15.30 -8.08
CA ARG A 43 -4.63 -14.94 -8.60
C ARG A 43 -4.51 -14.97 -10.13
N THR A 44 -5.03 -16.01 -10.79
CA THR A 44 -4.98 -16.16 -12.25
C THR A 44 -5.84 -15.12 -12.98
N GLU A 45 -7.05 -14.87 -12.48
CA GLU A 45 -8.00 -13.91 -13.06
C GLU A 45 -7.52 -12.47 -12.81
N LEU A 46 -7.03 -12.19 -11.60
CA LEU A 46 -6.38 -10.94 -11.25
C LEU A 46 -5.16 -10.68 -12.14
N SER A 47 -4.31 -11.70 -12.39
CA SER A 47 -3.19 -11.57 -13.33
C SER A 47 -3.64 -11.16 -14.73
N GLY A 48 -4.75 -11.74 -15.22
CA GLY A 48 -5.39 -11.34 -16.47
C GLY A 48 -5.83 -9.87 -16.47
N PHE A 49 -6.49 -9.44 -15.40
CA PHE A 49 -6.91 -8.04 -15.22
C PHE A 49 -5.73 -7.07 -15.17
N LEU A 50 -4.68 -7.38 -14.41
CA LEU A 50 -3.49 -6.53 -14.32
C LEU A 50 -2.75 -6.45 -15.65
N ARG A 51 -2.67 -7.55 -16.40
CA ARG A 51 -2.10 -7.56 -17.76
C ARG A 51 -2.90 -6.66 -18.70
N PHE A 52 -4.23 -6.67 -18.62
CA PHE A 52 -5.09 -5.74 -19.37
C PHE A 52 -4.77 -4.28 -19.00
N LEU A 53 -4.66 -3.95 -17.72
CA LEU A 53 -4.24 -2.61 -17.27
C LEU A 53 -2.80 -2.26 -17.71
N ASN A 54 -1.95 -3.27 -17.94
CA ASN A 54 -0.56 -3.11 -18.38
C ASN A 54 -0.40 -3.08 -19.91
N ASN A 55 -1.47 -2.88 -20.68
CA ASN A 55 -1.46 -2.94 -22.15
C ASN A 55 -0.87 -4.26 -22.68
N ASP A 56 -1.35 -5.38 -22.12
CA ASP A 56 -0.93 -6.75 -22.44
C ASP A 56 0.53 -7.11 -22.13
N LYS A 57 1.28 -6.21 -21.49
CA LYS A 57 2.64 -6.52 -21.02
C LYS A 57 2.60 -7.51 -19.86
N PRO A 58 3.59 -8.42 -19.76
CA PRO A 58 3.68 -9.37 -18.66
C PRO A 58 3.63 -8.68 -17.29
N VAL A 59 2.92 -9.32 -16.36
CA VAL A 59 2.87 -8.97 -14.94
C VAL A 59 3.42 -10.18 -14.19
N SER A 60 4.37 -9.95 -13.29
CA SER A 60 5.01 -11.01 -12.51
C SER A 60 4.10 -11.52 -11.39
N ASP A 61 4.38 -12.74 -10.93
CA ASP A 61 3.62 -13.34 -9.82
C ASP A 61 3.73 -12.55 -8.51
N ASP A 62 4.86 -11.87 -8.27
CA ASP A 62 5.07 -11.04 -7.08
C ASP A 62 4.26 -9.74 -7.15
N GLU A 63 4.07 -9.19 -8.35
CA GLU A 63 3.24 -8.00 -8.57
C GLU A 63 1.75 -8.31 -8.38
N VAL A 64 1.31 -9.48 -8.86
CA VAL A 64 -0.04 -9.97 -8.59
C VAL A 64 -0.25 -10.15 -7.08
N ALA A 65 0.75 -10.72 -6.38
CA ALA A 65 0.69 -10.89 -4.93
C ALA A 65 0.56 -9.55 -4.19
N LEU A 66 1.35 -8.55 -4.60
CA LEU A 66 1.32 -7.21 -4.03
C LEU A 66 -0.07 -6.58 -4.15
N VAL A 67 -0.65 -6.62 -5.35
CA VAL A 67 -1.98 -6.03 -5.58
C VAL A 67 -3.06 -6.80 -4.81
N LEU A 68 -3.01 -8.13 -4.84
CA LEU A 68 -3.95 -8.97 -4.11
C LEU A 68 -3.90 -8.65 -2.61
N HIS A 69 -2.70 -8.58 -2.03
CA HIS A 69 -2.53 -8.29 -0.60
C HIS A 69 -3.13 -6.94 -0.20
N ILE A 70 -2.94 -5.90 -1.02
CA ILE A 70 -3.48 -4.56 -0.74
C ILE A 70 -5.01 -4.54 -0.90
N ALA A 71 -5.53 -5.22 -1.91
CA ALA A 71 -6.96 -5.19 -2.21
C ALA A 71 -7.79 -6.07 -1.25
N ASP A 72 -7.40 -7.32 -1.01
CA ASP A 72 -8.08 -8.30 -0.14
C ASP A 72 -8.14 -7.83 1.33
N SER A 73 -7.21 -6.96 1.75
CA SER A 73 -7.23 -6.40 3.10
C SER A 73 -8.13 -5.17 3.27
N TYR A 74 -8.75 -4.67 2.19
CA TYR A 74 -9.46 -3.40 2.20
C TYR A 74 -10.77 -3.42 2.99
N ASP A 75 -11.61 -4.44 2.81
CA ASP A 75 -12.91 -4.50 3.48
C ASP A 75 -12.88 -5.28 4.81
N GLY A 76 -11.71 -5.82 5.15
CA GLY A 76 -11.45 -6.59 6.36
C GLY A 76 -11.81 -8.08 6.25
N VAL A 77 -12.28 -8.53 5.08
CA VAL A 77 -12.52 -9.94 4.77
C VAL A 77 -11.38 -10.47 3.92
N LEU A 78 -10.56 -11.35 4.49
CA LEU A 78 -9.49 -12.02 3.76
C LEU A 78 -10.03 -13.30 3.14
N ASP A 79 -10.49 -13.22 1.90
CA ASP A 79 -10.99 -14.36 1.14
C ASP A 79 -10.01 -14.88 0.08
N GLY A 80 -8.86 -14.20 -0.07
CA GLY A 80 -7.77 -14.62 -0.94
C GLY A 80 -8.02 -14.31 -2.42
N GLY A 81 -9.03 -13.50 -2.71
CA GLY A 81 -9.33 -12.96 -4.02
C GLY A 81 -9.59 -11.46 -3.97
N VAL A 82 -9.99 -10.89 -5.11
CA VAL A 82 -10.46 -9.50 -5.16
C VAL A 82 -11.96 -9.52 -5.40
N SER A 83 -12.74 -9.14 -4.39
CA SER A 83 -14.18 -9.00 -4.52
C SER A 83 -14.57 -7.73 -5.30
N ARG A 84 -15.85 -7.62 -5.65
CA ARG A 84 -16.41 -6.41 -6.30
C ARG A 84 -16.14 -5.12 -5.53
N LYS A 85 -16.10 -5.17 -4.19
CA LYS A 85 -15.87 -3.99 -3.36
C LYS A 85 -14.40 -3.54 -3.39
N GLU A 86 -13.50 -4.49 -3.66
CA GLU A 86 -12.06 -4.32 -3.61
C GLU A 86 -11.47 -4.08 -5.01
N PHE A 87 -12.26 -4.31 -6.05
CA PHE A 87 -11.81 -4.21 -7.44
C PHE A 87 -11.19 -2.85 -7.81
N LEU A 88 -11.79 -1.75 -7.37
CA LEU A 88 -11.21 -0.41 -7.57
C LEU A 88 -9.91 -0.22 -6.77
N VAL A 89 -9.84 -0.82 -5.58
CA VAL A 89 -8.63 -0.78 -4.74
C VAL A 89 -7.50 -1.56 -5.39
N ALA A 90 -7.79 -2.69 -6.04
CA ALA A 90 -6.81 -3.43 -6.83
C ALA A 90 -6.28 -2.59 -8.01
N ALA A 91 -7.17 -1.89 -8.73
CA ALA A 91 -6.76 -0.99 -9.81
C ALA A 91 -5.91 0.20 -9.32
N ASP A 92 -6.29 0.81 -8.19
CA ASP A 92 -5.55 1.90 -7.57
C ASP A 92 -4.19 1.45 -7.02
N ALA A 93 -4.13 0.25 -6.41
CA ALA A 93 -2.90 -0.37 -5.94
C ALA A 93 -1.93 -0.61 -7.10
N TRP A 94 -2.42 -1.16 -8.21
CA TRP A 94 -1.64 -1.36 -9.43
C TRP A 94 -1.10 -0.05 -10.00
N SER A 95 -1.95 0.97 -10.11
CA SER A 95 -1.58 2.30 -10.60
C SER A 95 -0.51 2.96 -9.70
N SER A 96 -0.69 2.86 -8.39
CA SER A 96 0.24 3.41 -7.39
C SER A 96 1.59 2.71 -7.43
N TYR A 97 1.59 1.38 -7.51
CA TYR A 97 2.83 0.60 -7.64
C TYR A 97 3.58 0.97 -8.92
N ASN A 98 2.92 0.98 -10.08
CA ASN A 98 3.56 1.33 -11.35
C ASN A 98 4.13 2.75 -11.36
N SER A 99 3.42 3.71 -10.78
CA SER A 99 3.90 5.11 -10.70
C SER A 99 5.17 5.26 -9.85
N ASN A 100 5.40 4.35 -8.91
CA ASN A 100 6.55 4.35 -8.01
C ASN A 100 7.59 3.27 -8.34
N LYS A 101 7.32 2.40 -9.31
CA LYS A 101 8.15 1.23 -9.62
C LYS A 101 9.59 1.60 -9.97
N ASP A 102 9.78 2.65 -10.77
CA ASP A 102 11.12 3.11 -11.14
C ASP A 102 11.92 3.60 -9.92
N TYR A 103 11.25 4.24 -8.96
CA TYR A 103 11.89 4.68 -7.72
C TYR A 103 12.29 3.48 -6.84
N VAL A 104 11.39 2.49 -6.69
CA VAL A 104 11.68 1.24 -5.98
C VAL A 104 12.87 0.53 -6.62
N MET A 105 12.88 0.36 -7.94
CA MET A 105 13.98 -0.29 -8.66
C MET A 105 15.30 0.48 -8.54
N LYS A 106 15.25 1.81 -8.49
CA LYS A 106 16.44 2.64 -8.23
C LYS A 106 17.01 2.41 -6.82
N LEU A 107 16.15 2.28 -5.81
CA LEU A 107 16.58 1.93 -4.46
C LEU A 107 17.19 0.52 -4.43
N MET A 108 16.52 -0.47 -5.01
CA MET A 108 17.05 -1.84 -5.14
C MET A 108 18.43 -1.82 -5.77
N SER A 109 18.59 -1.17 -6.93
CA SER A 109 19.89 -1.09 -7.62
C SER A 109 20.97 -0.34 -6.84
N LYS A 110 20.62 0.58 -5.94
CA LYS A 110 21.58 1.33 -5.13
C LYS A 110 22.11 0.47 -3.96
N PHE A 111 21.25 -0.36 -3.38
CA PHE A 111 21.54 -1.07 -2.12
C PHE A 111 21.77 -2.57 -2.28
N ASP A 112 21.32 -3.20 -3.36
CA ASP A 112 21.69 -4.58 -3.72
C ASP A 112 23.15 -4.62 -4.20
N LYS A 113 24.06 -4.68 -3.22
CA LYS A 113 25.51 -4.77 -3.45
C LYS A 113 25.87 -6.14 -4.01
N SER A 114 25.11 -7.16 -3.60
CA SER A 114 25.28 -8.54 -4.03
C SER A 114 24.93 -8.75 -5.51
N LYS A 115 24.09 -7.89 -6.08
CA LYS A 115 23.55 -7.94 -7.45
C LYS A 115 22.74 -9.20 -7.74
N ASN A 116 22.07 -9.74 -6.74
CA ASN A 116 21.22 -10.93 -6.89
C ASN A 116 19.75 -10.56 -7.16
N GLY A 117 19.40 -9.28 -7.17
CA GLY A 117 18.05 -8.77 -7.41
C GLY A 117 17.17 -8.65 -6.16
N THR A 118 17.70 -8.97 -4.99
CA THR A 118 17.01 -8.89 -3.70
C THR A 118 17.87 -8.14 -2.66
N LEU A 119 17.30 -7.82 -1.50
CA LEU A 119 18.06 -7.22 -0.39
C LEU A 119 18.15 -8.19 0.76
N SER A 120 19.36 -8.39 1.27
CA SER A 120 19.61 -8.98 2.58
C SER A 120 19.14 -8.06 3.72
N GLN A 121 19.12 -8.57 4.95
CA GLN A 121 18.78 -7.79 6.13
C GLN A 121 19.78 -6.62 6.35
N GLU A 122 21.06 -6.84 6.07
CA GLU A 122 22.10 -5.82 6.15
C GLU A 122 21.91 -4.74 5.08
N GLU A 123 21.60 -5.12 3.83
CA GLU A 123 21.36 -4.16 2.75
C GLU A 123 20.07 -3.35 2.98
N LEU A 124 19.02 -3.99 3.51
CA LEU A 124 17.81 -3.30 3.92
C LEU A 124 18.10 -2.27 5.02
N LYS A 125 18.91 -2.62 6.02
CA LYS A 125 19.30 -1.68 7.09
C LYS A 125 19.95 -0.42 6.54
N GLU A 126 20.89 -0.57 5.61
CA GLU A 126 21.57 0.57 4.98
C GLU A 126 20.62 1.42 4.15
N LEU A 127 19.68 0.79 3.43
CA LEU A 127 18.63 1.49 2.70
C LEU A 127 17.76 2.32 3.63
N LEU A 128 17.25 1.72 4.70
CA LEU A 128 16.40 2.41 5.68
C LEU A 128 17.16 3.57 6.33
N GLN A 129 18.42 3.37 6.71
CA GLN A 129 19.28 4.43 7.23
C GLN A 129 19.43 5.62 6.25
N ASP A 130 19.65 5.36 4.97
CA ASP A 130 19.76 6.40 3.94
C ASP A 130 18.44 7.16 3.74
N LEU A 131 17.30 6.48 3.86
CA LEU A 131 15.98 7.10 3.78
C LEU A 131 15.65 7.99 5.00
N ASN A 132 16.29 7.76 6.14
CA ASN A 132 16.06 8.48 7.40
C ASN A 132 17.25 9.39 7.76
N ASP A 133 17.77 10.12 6.78
CA ASP A 133 18.84 11.12 6.93
C ASP A 133 20.10 10.61 7.66
N GLY A 134 20.40 9.32 7.50
CA GLY A 134 21.56 8.67 8.10
C GLY A 134 21.31 8.05 9.48
N ASP A 135 20.10 8.14 10.03
CA ASP A 135 19.73 7.52 11.30
C ASP A 135 19.20 6.09 11.09
N PRO A 136 19.96 5.05 11.51
CA PRO A 136 19.62 3.67 11.21
C PRO A 136 18.47 3.16 12.07
N PRO A 137 17.66 2.21 11.56
CA PRO A 137 16.73 1.48 12.41
C PRO A 137 17.50 0.72 13.51
N SER A 138 16.90 0.63 14.69
CA SER A 138 17.35 -0.28 15.74
C SER A 138 17.26 -1.74 15.26
N ALA A 139 18.00 -2.64 15.94
CA ALA A 139 17.96 -4.06 15.60
C ALA A 139 16.54 -4.65 15.68
N SER A 140 15.74 -4.20 16.66
CA SER A 140 14.36 -4.68 16.83
C SER A 140 13.44 -4.16 15.74
N GLU A 141 13.58 -2.90 15.32
CA GLU A 141 12.79 -2.35 14.22
C GLU A 141 13.12 -3.05 12.91
N LEU A 142 14.40 -3.24 12.61
CA LEU A 142 14.84 -3.94 11.42
C LEU A 142 14.28 -5.38 11.36
N GLU A 143 14.32 -6.11 12.47
CA GLU A 143 13.74 -7.46 12.55
C GLU A 143 12.23 -7.45 12.31
N GLN A 144 11.50 -6.49 12.90
CA GLN A 144 10.05 -6.36 12.71
C GLN A 144 9.69 -6.00 11.27
N VAL A 145 10.40 -5.05 10.66
CA VAL A 145 10.22 -4.64 9.27
C VAL A 145 10.48 -5.81 8.33
N PHE A 146 11.60 -6.49 8.52
CA PHE A 146 11.98 -7.62 7.69
C PHE A 146 10.94 -8.74 7.76
N ARG A 147 10.60 -9.18 8.98
CA ARG A 147 9.61 -10.25 9.21
C ARG A 147 8.21 -9.89 8.70
N PHE A 148 7.86 -8.60 8.69
CA PHE A 148 6.60 -8.16 8.13
C PHE A 148 6.60 -8.25 6.60
N ALA A 149 7.69 -7.84 5.95
CA ALA A 149 7.80 -7.70 4.51
C ALA A 149 8.10 -9.00 3.76
N ASP A 150 9.00 -9.86 4.27
CA ASP A 150 9.47 -11.16 3.73
C ASP A 150 8.39 -12.26 3.76
N LYS A 151 7.12 -11.89 3.57
CA LYS A 151 6.00 -12.82 3.44
C LYS A 151 4.90 -12.28 2.54
N LYS A 152 5.11 -11.09 1.97
CA LYS A 152 4.05 -10.33 1.30
C LYS A 152 3.79 -10.85 -0.11
N ASP A 153 4.77 -11.52 -0.70
CA ASP A 153 4.58 -12.26 -1.95
C ASP A 153 3.98 -13.67 -1.74
N GLY A 154 3.83 -14.09 -0.48
CA GLY A 154 3.33 -15.42 -0.08
C GLY A 154 4.43 -16.43 0.26
N THR A 155 5.70 -16.04 0.22
CA THR A 155 6.87 -16.86 0.55
C THR A 155 7.70 -16.23 1.66
N ILE A 156 8.38 -17.05 2.46
CA ILE A 156 9.37 -16.57 3.44
C ILE A 156 10.71 -17.11 2.97
N ASP A 157 11.45 -16.31 2.22
CA ASP A 157 12.71 -16.72 1.58
C ASP A 157 13.94 -16.02 2.17
N GLY A 158 13.75 -15.15 3.16
CA GLY A 158 14.82 -14.52 3.91
C GLY A 158 15.52 -13.41 3.13
N VAL A 159 14.85 -12.87 2.10
CA VAL A 159 15.32 -11.74 1.31
C VAL A 159 14.16 -10.79 1.02
N ILE A 160 14.46 -9.53 0.67
CA ILE A 160 13.44 -8.56 0.28
C ILE A 160 13.46 -8.36 -1.22
N LYS A 161 12.37 -8.71 -1.89
CA LYS A 161 12.14 -8.42 -3.32
C LYS A 161 11.65 -6.99 -3.54
N PRO A 162 11.68 -6.48 -4.79
CA PRO A 162 11.20 -5.13 -5.10
C PRO A 162 9.76 -4.85 -4.63
N THR A 163 8.86 -5.82 -4.75
CA THR A 163 7.46 -5.71 -4.29
C THR A 163 7.35 -5.69 -2.77
N GLU A 164 8.18 -6.46 -2.07
CA GLU A 164 8.22 -6.50 -0.61
C GLU A 164 8.82 -5.23 -0.01
N LEU A 165 9.76 -4.59 -0.71
CA LEU A 165 10.37 -3.33 -0.28
C LEU A 165 9.31 -2.22 -0.08
N VAL A 166 8.23 -2.22 -0.87
CA VAL A 166 7.11 -1.28 -0.70
C VAL A 166 6.46 -1.44 0.68
N PHE A 167 6.25 -2.69 1.11
CA PHE A 167 5.69 -2.99 2.43
C PHE A 167 6.69 -2.72 3.55
N ALA A 168 7.97 -3.03 3.34
CA ALA A 168 9.03 -2.76 4.31
C ALA A 168 9.11 -1.26 4.64
N ILE A 169 9.21 -0.41 3.63
CA ILE A 169 9.30 1.05 3.79
C ILE A 169 8.03 1.60 4.43
N SER A 170 6.85 1.19 3.93
CA SER A 170 5.56 1.66 4.46
C SER A 170 5.36 1.29 5.93
N PHE A 171 5.67 0.05 6.31
CA PHE A 171 5.56 -0.40 7.68
C PHE A 171 6.54 0.33 8.60
N TRP A 172 7.79 0.50 8.17
CA TRP A 172 8.78 1.22 8.97
C TRP A 172 8.39 2.67 9.25
N TYR A 173 7.93 3.42 8.23
CA TYR A 173 7.44 4.77 8.44
C TYR A 173 6.22 4.83 9.38
N SER A 174 5.34 3.83 9.32
CA SER A 174 4.22 3.72 10.26
C SER A 174 4.69 3.55 11.71
N MET A 175 5.78 2.81 11.95
CA MET A 175 6.40 2.68 13.28
C MET A 175 7.01 4.02 13.76
N LEU A 176 7.66 4.77 12.86
CA LEU A 176 8.25 6.07 13.19
C LEU A 176 7.18 7.12 13.53
N GLU A 177 6.03 7.09 12.87
CA GLU A 177 4.90 7.98 13.20
C GLU A 177 4.30 7.68 14.58
N GLU A 178 4.22 6.40 14.95
CA GLU A 178 3.76 5.98 16.28
C GLU A 178 4.72 6.46 17.38
N GLU A 179 6.03 6.34 17.16
CA GLU A 179 7.06 6.81 18.09
C GLU A 179 7.03 8.33 18.23
N LYS A 180 6.93 9.09 17.11
CA LYS A 180 6.75 10.55 17.16
C LYS A 180 5.47 10.93 17.90
N SER A 181 4.36 10.21 17.68
CA SER A 181 3.12 10.48 18.40
C SER A 181 3.24 10.21 19.90
N LEU A 182 3.99 9.17 20.30
CA LEU A 182 4.26 8.86 21.70
C LEU A 182 5.22 9.87 22.30
N PHE A 183 6.27 10.26 21.59
CA PHE A 183 7.21 11.30 21.99
C PHE A 183 6.52 12.65 22.15
N ASP A 184 5.62 13.03 21.25
CA ASP A 184 4.79 14.24 21.37
C ASP A 184 3.88 14.17 22.58
N LYS A 185 3.23 13.02 22.84
CA LYS A 185 2.38 12.81 24.03
C LYS A 185 3.19 12.85 25.33
N VAL A 186 4.39 12.26 25.34
CA VAL A 186 5.28 12.22 26.50
C VAL A 186 5.92 13.59 26.75
N SER A 187 6.39 14.27 25.70
CA SER A 187 6.96 15.61 25.79
C SER A 187 5.92 16.67 26.18
N ASN A 188 4.65 16.54 25.75
CA ASN A 188 3.56 17.38 26.27
C ASN A 188 3.21 17.10 27.74
N ASN A 189 3.51 15.91 28.26
CA ASN A 189 3.36 15.58 29.68
C ASN A 189 4.49 16.11 30.57
N TYR A 190 5.54 16.71 29.99
CA TYR A 190 6.62 17.39 30.72
C TYR A 190 6.61 18.92 30.56
N ARG A 191 5.52 19.54 30.12
CA ARG A 191 5.33 20.99 30.34
C ARG A 191 4.89 21.22 31.79
N CYS A 192 5.88 21.38 32.67
CA CYS A 192 5.68 22.12 33.91
C CYS A 192 5.05 23.48 33.57
N GLY A 193 3.87 23.72 34.14
CA GLY A 193 3.13 24.96 33.99
C GLY A 193 3.84 26.16 34.65
N PRO A 194 3.35 27.37 34.36
CA PRO A 194 3.98 28.62 34.78
C PRO A 194 3.71 28.85 36.27
N SER A 195 4.73 28.67 37.10
CA SER A 195 4.76 29.22 38.46
C SER A 195 6.21 29.57 38.76
N GLY A 196 6.53 30.86 38.63
CA GLY A 196 7.89 31.38 38.68
C GLY A 196 8.53 31.48 40.07
N CYS A 197 9.66 32.22 40.06
CA CYS A 197 10.65 32.56 41.11
C CYS A 197 11.81 31.56 41.28
N LEU A 198 13.10 31.94 41.24
CA LEU A 198 13.81 33.23 41.43
C LEU A 198 14.97 33.39 40.41
N ILE A 199 15.20 34.58 39.81
CA ILE A 199 16.16 35.65 40.20
C ILE A 199 17.56 35.06 40.50
N VAL A 200 18.64 35.27 39.73
CA VAL A 200 19.13 36.42 38.95
C VAL A 200 19.51 35.97 37.53
#